data_AF-A0A6H0XVV8-F1
#
_entry.id   AF-A0A6H0XVV8-F1
#
_cell.length_a   1.000
_cell.length_b   1.000
_cell.length_c   1.000
_cell.angle_alpha   90.00
_cell.angle_beta   90.00
_cell.angle_gamma   90.00
#
_symmetry.space_group_name_H-M   'P 1'
#
loop_
_entity.id
_entity.type
_entity.pdbx_description
1 polymer ?
#
loop_
_entity_poly.entity_id
_entity_poly.type
_entity_poly.pdbx_seq_one_letter_code
_entity_poly.pdbx_strand_id
1 'polypeptide(L)'
;MLKSIARRVYSTMSTPVGSAPFTQAVVAAMRKLYPEALADKSFDNTGLLLEAPYNKERQQQNSVLLTIDLTKAVADEAIKRRDSCIVAYHPIIFRGLKSLTLQNTQQQSLLRLAAEGISSSYCY
;
A
#
# COMPACT_ATOMS: atom_id res chain seq x y z
N MET A 1 -25.23 34.32 31.12
CA MET A 1 -25.25 33.55 29.86
C MET A 1 -23.81 33.25 29.45
N LEU A 2 -23.20 32.22 30.02
CA LEU A 2 -21.81 31.82 29.74
C LEU A 2 -21.83 30.73 28.66
N LYS A 3 -21.31 31.03 27.46
CA LYS A 3 -21.10 30.02 26.42
C LYS A 3 -19.81 29.28 26.71
N SER A 4 -19.95 28.02 27.12
CA SER A 4 -18.88 27.04 27.26
C SER A 4 -18.16 26.88 25.92
N ILE A 5 -16.89 27.26 25.85
CA ILE A 5 -16.01 26.95 24.73
C ILE A 5 -15.47 25.55 24.99
N ALA A 6 -16.03 24.56 24.29
CA ALA A 6 -15.49 23.21 24.28
C ALA A 6 -14.07 23.23 23.69
N ARG A 7 -13.06 23.08 24.55
CA ARG A 7 -11.69 22.79 24.12
C ARG A 7 -11.71 21.42 23.45
N ARG A 8 -11.67 21.39 22.12
CA ARG A 8 -11.39 20.18 21.36
C ARG A 8 -9.94 19.80 21.64
N VAL A 9 -9.75 18.88 22.59
CA VAL A 9 -8.46 18.25 22.83
C VAL A 9 -8.13 17.46 21.57
N TYR A 10 -7.27 18.00 20.72
CA TYR A 10 -6.63 17.21 19.68
C TYR A 10 -5.69 16.26 20.41
N SER A 11 -6.17 15.04 20.65
CA SER A 11 -5.32 13.96 21.11
C SER A 11 -4.25 13.73 20.04
N THR A 12 -3.01 14.09 20.35
CA THR A 12 -1.83 13.69 19.59
C THR A 12 -1.61 12.20 19.80
N MET A 13 -2.52 11.36 19.29
CA MET A 13 -2.17 9.97 19.05
C MET A 13 -1.28 10.00 17.81
N SER A 14 0.04 9.99 18.01
CA SER A 14 0.94 9.65 16.91
C SER A 14 0.61 8.21 16.53
N THR A 15 -0.25 8.04 15.53
CA THR A 15 -0.41 6.75 14.85
C THR A 15 0.99 6.32 14.43
N PRO A 16 1.40 5.06 14.69
CA PRO A 16 2.70 4.60 14.25
C PRO A 16 2.82 4.86 12.75
N VAL A 17 3.83 5.61 12.34
CA VAL A 17 4.13 5.84 10.92
C VAL A 17 4.77 4.56 10.40
N GLY A 18 3.94 3.59 10.05
CA GLY A 18 4.38 2.29 9.54
C GLY A 18 3.23 1.53 8.92
N SER A 19 3.54 0.49 8.14
CA SER A 19 2.54 -0.44 7.58
C SER A 19 2.03 -1.43 8.62
N ALA A 20 0.92 -2.12 8.31
CA ALA A 20 0.35 -3.12 9.20
C ALA A 20 1.35 -4.26 9.50
N PRO A 21 1.36 -4.85 10.72
CA PRO A 21 2.26 -5.95 11.07
C PRO A 21 2.19 -7.13 10.09
N PHE A 22 0.99 -7.46 9.59
CA PHE A 22 0.81 -8.49 8.58
C PHE A 22 1.55 -8.17 7.27
N THR A 23 1.42 -6.94 6.78
CA THR A 23 2.11 -6.48 5.57
C THR A 23 3.63 -6.54 5.74
N GLN A 24 4.15 -6.13 6.90
CA GLN A 24 5.60 -6.23 7.19
C GLN A 24 6.09 -7.68 7.15
N ALA A 25 5.30 -8.61 7.71
CA ALA A 25 5.61 -10.04 7.66
C ALA A 25 5.62 -10.58 6.21
N VAL A 26 4.66 -10.18 5.38
CA VAL A 26 4.62 -10.55 3.96
C VAL A 26 5.85 -10.01 3.23
N VAL A 27 6.18 -8.72 3.38
CA VAL A 27 7.36 -8.12 2.73
C VAL A 27 8.65 -8.82 3.17
N ALA A 28 8.79 -9.13 4.45
CA ALA A 28 9.95 -9.87 4.96
C ALA A 28 10.05 -11.29 4.36
N ALA A 29 8.92 -12.00 4.25
CA ALA A 29 8.86 -13.31 3.61
C ALA A 29 9.24 -13.24 2.13
N MET A 30 8.71 -12.27 1.39
CA MET A 30 9.04 -12.06 -0.01
C MET A 30 10.52 -11.76 -0.21
N ARG A 31 11.12 -10.87 0.58
CA ARG A 31 12.57 -10.57 0.51
C ARG A 31 13.45 -11.78 0.82
N LYS A 32 12.99 -12.67 1.69
CA LYS A 32 13.71 -13.91 2.02
C LYS A 32 13.65 -14.93 0.89
N LEU A 33 12.50 -15.08 0.25
CA LEU A 33 12.28 -16.07 -0.82
C LEU A 33 12.78 -15.57 -2.18
N TYR A 34 12.64 -14.28 -2.43
CA TYR A 34 12.96 -13.58 -3.68
C TYR A 34 13.81 -12.34 -3.37
N PRO A 35 15.10 -12.50 -3.05
CA PRO A 35 15.96 -11.38 -2.74
C PRO A 35 16.03 -10.37 -3.90
N GLU A 36 15.83 -9.08 -3.60
CA GLU A 36 15.88 -7.98 -4.58
C GLU A 36 17.24 -7.90 -5.31
N ALA A 37 18.31 -8.50 -4.76
CA ALA A 37 19.62 -8.60 -5.40
C ALA A 37 19.63 -9.47 -6.66
N LEU A 38 18.62 -10.33 -6.86
CA LEU A 38 18.48 -11.16 -8.06
C LEU A 38 17.89 -10.40 -9.24
N ALA A 39 17.27 -9.25 -9.00
CA ALA A 39 16.65 -8.43 -10.04
C ALA A 39 17.69 -7.55 -10.75
N ASP A 40 17.49 -7.34 -12.05
CA ASP A 40 18.33 -6.42 -12.82
C ASP A 40 17.96 -4.97 -12.52
N LYS A 41 18.75 -4.34 -11.67
CA LYS A 41 18.55 -2.96 -11.23
C LYS A 41 18.65 -1.91 -12.33
N SER A 42 19.11 -2.26 -13.53
CA SER A 42 19.19 -1.32 -14.65
C SER A 42 17.81 -0.98 -15.24
N PHE A 43 16.83 -1.87 -15.07
CA PHE A 43 15.47 -1.67 -15.57
C PHE A 43 14.37 -2.08 -14.59
N ASP A 44 14.68 -2.86 -13.56
CA ASP A 44 13.69 -3.40 -12.67
C ASP A 44 13.51 -2.57 -11.39
N ASN A 45 12.24 -2.33 -11.03
CA ASN A 45 11.88 -1.59 -9.82
C ASN A 45 11.19 -2.54 -8.83
N THR A 46 11.97 -3.43 -8.21
CA THR A 46 11.50 -4.47 -7.28
C THR A 46 11.28 -3.99 -5.85
N GLY A 47 10.48 -4.75 -5.09
CA GLY A 47 10.30 -4.57 -3.66
C GLY A 47 8.96 -3.92 -3.31
N LEU A 48 8.92 -3.22 -2.18
CA LEU A 48 7.73 -2.50 -1.73
C LEU A 48 7.59 -1.19 -2.50
N LEU A 49 6.59 -1.10 -3.38
CA LEU A 49 6.39 0.04 -4.28
C LEU A 49 5.31 1.02 -3.81
N LEU A 50 4.36 0.54 -3.01
CA LEU A 50 3.35 1.35 -2.36
C LEU A 50 3.19 0.86 -0.93
N GLU A 51 3.47 1.74 0.04
CA GLU A 51 3.24 1.45 1.44
C GLU A 51 2.09 2.31 1.96
N ALA A 52 1.04 1.65 2.46
CA ALA A 52 -0.10 2.32 3.04
C ALA A 52 0.07 2.50 4.56
N PRO A 53 -0.27 3.67 5.12
CA PRO A 53 -0.15 3.92 6.55
C PRO A 53 -1.11 3.02 7.34
N TYR A 54 -0.62 2.46 8.44
CA TYR A 54 -1.42 1.62 9.31
C TYR A 54 -2.46 2.44 10.07
N ASN A 55 -3.72 2.05 9.91
CA ASN A 55 -4.83 2.54 10.72
C ASN A 55 -5.45 1.37 11.47
N LYS A 56 -5.32 1.36 12.81
CA LYS A 56 -5.86 0.31 13.68
C LYS A 56 -7.39 0.21 13.62
N GLU A 57 -8.08 1.30 13.32
CA GLU A 57 -9.54 1.33 13.18
C GLU A 57 -10.00 0.69 11.87
N ARG A 58 -9.10 0.58 10.88
CA ARG A 58 -9.37 -0.03 9.59
C ARG A 58 -9.05 -1.52 9.65
N GLN A 59 -10.09 -2.35 9.77
CA GLN A 59 -9.94 -3.80 9.73
C GLN A 59 -9.75 -4.30 8.29
N GLN A 60 -8.60 -4.92 8.05
CA GLN A 60 -8.30 -5.67 6.82
C GLN A 60 -8.24 -7.16 7.10
N GLN A 61 -8.36 -7.98 6.06
CA GLN A 61 -8.52 -9.43 6.20
C GLN A 61 -7.24 -10.20 6.53
N ASN A 62 -6.09 -9.51 6.63
CA ASN A 62 -4.77 -10.16 6.72
C ASN A 62 -4.58 -11.18 5.58
N SER A 63 -4.89 -10.75 4.36
CA SER A 63 -4.80 -11.54 3.15
C SER A 63 -3.93 -10.84 2.11
N VAL A 64 -3.38 -11.65 1.19
CA VAL A 64 -2.54 -11.19 0.08
C VAL A 64 -3.25 -11.51 -1.23
N LEU A 65 -3.39 -10.53 -2.11
CA LEU A 65 -3.81 -10.76 -3.49
C LEU A 65 -2.57 -10.94 -4.37
N LEU A 66 -2.45 -12.09 -5.02
CA LEU A 66 -1.41 -12.37 -6.00
C LEU A 66 -1.94 -12.04 -7.40
N THR A 67 -1.16 -11.33 -8.20
CA THR A 67 -1.52 -10.98 -9.58
C THR A 67 -0.30 -10.93 -10.49
N ILE A 68 -0.51 -11.02 -11.80
CA ILE A 68 0.50 -10.66 -12.78
C ILE A 68 0.57 -9.14 -12.88
N ASP A 69 -0.56 -8.51 -13.27
CA ASP A 69 -0.68 -7.06 -13.44
C ASP A 69 -1.58 -6.43 -12.39
N LEU A 70 -1.15 -5.32 -11.80
CA LEU A 70 -2.01 -4.49 -10.96
C LEU A 70 -2.83 -3.51 -11.81
N THR A 71 -3.85 -4.05 -12.48
CA THR A 71 -4.81 -3.25 -13.25
C THR A 71 -5.83 -2.56 -12.32
N LYS A 72 -6.63 -1.64 -12.87
CA LYS A 72 -7.74 -1.02 -12.12
C LYS A 72 -8.72 -2.08 -11.57
N ALA A 73 -9.03 -3.12 -12.35
CA ALA A 73 -9.95 -4.17 -11.93
C ALA A 73 -9.40 -4.97 -10.75
N VAL A 74 -8.09 -5.25 -10.75
CA VAL A 74 -7.41 -5.93 -9.63
C VAL A 74 -7.35 -5.04 -8.39
N ALA A 75 -7.13 -3.74 -8.55
CA ALA A 75 -7.21 -2.80 -7.44
C ALA A 75 -8.63 -2.73 -6.84
N ASP A 76 -9.66 -2.72 -7.69
CA ASP A 76 -11.07 -2.77 -7.26
C ASP A 76 -11.38 -4.08 -6.53
N GLU A 77 -10.85 -5.21 -7.00
CA GLU A 77 -10.96 -6.51 -6.33
C GLU A 77 -10.33 -6.48 -4.93
N ALA A 78 -9.08 -6.04 -4.81
CA ALA A 78 -8.37 -5.98 -3.53
C ALA A 78 -9.11 -5.12 -2.50
N ILE A 79 -9.64 -3.96 -2.94
CA ILE A 79 -10.45 -3.08 -2.10
C ILE A 79 -11.73 -3.77 -1.66
N LYS A 80 -12.44 -4.42 -2.58
CA LYS A 80 -13.70 -5.13 -2.29
C LYS A 80 -13.47 -6.27 -1.28
N ARG A 81 -12.37 -7.00 -1.42
CA ARG A 81 -11.97 -8.11 -0.53
C ARG A 81 -11.36 -7.62 0.78
N ARG A 82 -10.96 -6.35 0.85
CA ARG A 82 -10.19 -5.76 1.97
C ARG A 82 -8.89 -6.51 2.22
N ASP A 83 -8.20 -6.88 1.13
CA ASP A 83 -6.89 -7.50 1.22
C ASP A 83 -5.88 -6.53 1.86
N SER A 84 -4.87 -7.08 2.54
CA SER A 84 -3.87 -6.30 3.27
C SER A 84 -2.69 -5.86 2.42
N CYS A 85 -2.36 -6.66 1.42
CA CYS A 85 -1.40 -6.27 0.40
C CYS A 85 -1.63 -6.99 -0.92
N ILE A 86 -1.04 -6.42 -1.96
CA ILE A 86 -0.98 -7.00 -3.29
C ILE A 86 0.46 -7.35 -3.59
N VAL A 87 0.70 -8.55 -4.12
CA VAL A 87 1.98 -8.94 -4.72
C VAL A 87 1.74 -9.11 -6.22
N ALA A 88 2.36 -8.23 -7.01
CA ALA A 88 2.29 -8.28 -8.47
C ALA A 88 3.60 -8.87 -9.05
N TYR A 89 3.53 -9.46 -10.25
CA TYR A 89 4.70 -9.83 -11.06
C TYR A 89 5.15 -8.71 -12.02
N HIS A 90 4.31 -7.75 -12.36
CA HIS A 90 4.76 -6.56 -13.07
C HIS A 90 4.74 -5.35 -12.13
N PRO A 91 5.82 -4.55 -12.07
CA PRO A 91 5.87 -3.37 -11.23
C PRO A 91 4.85 -2.34 -11.72
N ILE A 92 3.88 -1.99 -10.87
CA ILE A 92 2.95 -0.90 -11.17
C ILE A 92 3.68 0.43 -11.32
N ILE A 93 4.82 0.64 -10.65
CA ILE A 93 5.70 1.80 -10.87
C ILE A 93 6.94 1.33 -11.63
N PHE A 94 6.85 1.21 -12.95
CA PHE A 94 7.99 0.78 -13.77
C PHE A 94 9.05 1.89 -13.95
N ARG A 95 8.61 3.15 -14.00
CA ARG A 95 9.48 4.34 -14.07
C ARG A 95 9.13 5.28 -12.93
N GLY A 96 10.12 6.01 -12.44
CA GLY A 96 9.92 7.00 -11.38
C GLY A 96 8.81 8.00 -11.73
N LEU A 97 7.85 8.16 -10.81
CA LEU A 97 6.76 9.12 -10.94
C LEU A 97 7.23 10.50 -10.49
N LYS A 98 7.05 11.53 -11.34
CA LYS A 98 7.31 12.93 -10.96
C LYS A 98 6.19 13.55 -10.12
N SER A 99 4.99 13.00 -10.23
CA SER A 99 3.80 13.41 -9.49
C SER A 99 2.85 12.22 -9.31
N LEU A 100 2.04 12.26 -8.25
CA LEU A 100 1.00 11.29 -7.95
C LEU A 100 -0.34 12.03 -7.84
N THR A 101 -1.21 11.83 -8.82
CA THR A 101 -2.45 12.58 -9.04
C THR A 101 -3.56 11.64 -9.53
N LEU A 102 -4.80 12.15 -9.63
CA LEU A 102 -5.92 11.37 -10.17
C LEU A 102 -6.03 11.43 -11.70
N GLN A 103 -4.98 11.89 -12.41
CA GLN A 103 -5.06 12.15 -13.86
C GLN A 103 -5.02 10.89 -14.72
N ASN A 104 -4.48 9.78 -14.22
CA ASN A 104 -4.43 8.51 -14.96
C ASN A 104 -4.80 7.32 -14.08
N THR A 105 -5.16 6.21 -14.73
CA THR A 105 -5.69 5.01 -14.07
C THR A 105 -4.69 4.35 -13.13
N GLN A 106 -3.40 4.32 -13.48
CA GLN A 106 -2.33 3.79 -12.65
C GLN A 106 -2.23 4.54 -11.31
N GLN A 107 -2.14 5.87 -11.36
CA GLN A 107 -2.02 6.69 -10.16
C GLN A 107 -3.32 6.73 -9.35
N GLN A 108 -4.49 6.69 -10.01
CA GLN A 108 -5.77 6.52 -9.33
C GLN A 108 -5.82 5.21 -8.53
N SER A 109 -5.35 4.10 -9.10
CA SER A 109 -5.28 2.82 -8.38
C SER A 109 -4.34 2.92 -7.18
N LEU A 110 -3.13 3.47 -7.34
CA LEU A 110 -2.17 3.68 -6.25
C LEU A 110 -2.76 4.52 -5.11
N LEU A 111 -3.37 5.66 -5.43
CA LEU A 111 -3.97 6.56 -4.45
C LEU A 111 -5.15 5.92 -3.73
N ARG A 112 -6.00 5.17 -4.45
CA ARG A 112 -7.13 4.46 -3.84
C ARG A 112 -6.68 3.34 -2.93
N LEU A 113 -5.69 2.54 -3.34
CA LEU A 113 -5.12 1.49 -2.50
C LEU A 113 -4.51 2.08 -1.22
N ALA A 114 -3.72 3.14 -1.33
CA ALA A 114 -3.15 3.83 -0.16
C ALA A 114 -4.22 4.38 0.77
N ALA A 115 -5.25 5.04 0.22
CA ALA A 115 -6.37 5.56 1.00
C ALA A 115 -7.13 4.44 1.72
N GLU A 116 -7.23 3.27 1.09
CA GLU A 116 -7.88 2.07 1.64
C GLU A 116 -6.98 1.21 2.53
N GLY A 117 -5.75 1.64 2.83
CA GLY A 117 -4.83 0.92 3.70
C GLY A 117 -4.14 -0.29 3.07
N ILE A 118 -4.20 -0.43 1.74
CA ILE A 118 -3.66 -1.57 1.00
C ILE A 118 -2.28 -1.22 0.44
N SER A 119 -1.27 -1.99 0.81
CA SER A 119 0.09 -1.85 0.27
C SER A 119 0.28 -2.70 -0.99
N SER A 120 1.24 -2.35 -1.85
CA SER A 120 1.60 -3.18 -2.99
C SER A 120 3.11 -3.37 -3.10
N SER A 121 3.52 -4.62 -3.29
CA SER A 121 4.90 -4.98 -3.62
C SER A 121 4.96 -5.66 -4.99
N TYR A 122 6.09 -5.53 -5.64
CA TYR A 122 6.43 -6.31 -6.81
C TYR A 122 7.63 -7.21 -6.48
N CYS A 123 7.53 -8.47 -6.89
CA CYS A 123 8.55 -9.48 -6.67
C CYS A 123 8.83 -10.21 -7.99
N TYR A 124 10.12 -10.40 -8.26
CA TYR A 124 10.66 -11.14 -9.39
C TYR A 124 10.61 -12.65 -9.13
#